data_AF-A0A0L0CNZ0-F1
#
_entry.id   AF-A0A0L0CNZ0-F1
#
_cell.length_a   1.000
_cell.length_b   1.000
_cell.length_c   1.000
_cell.angle_alpha   90.00
_cell.angle_beta   90.00
_cell.angle_gamma   90.00
#
_symmetry.space_group_name_H-M   'P 1'
#
loop_
_entity.id
_entity.type
_entity.pdbx_description
1 polymer ?
#
loop_
_entity_poly.entity_id
_entity_poly.type
_entity_poly.pdbx_seq_one_letter_code
_entity_poly.pdbx_strand_id
1 'polypeptide(L)'
;MWNNKEKAIELILVLKGNASVVHESVPVSSRNNYDDIMEALQRKYGGEHKKELYRMELRGGVQKAIETLQDFALEIERLLQLTYTGEHQFLDMRFVPYQSHHSLKPSLLRWQKKRQ
;
A
#
# COMPACT_ATOMS: atom_id res chain seq x y z
N MET A 1 -11.42 36.05 7.25
CA MET A 1 -11.24 34.78 6.51
C MET A 1 -9.81 34.72 6.03
N TRP A 2 -9.11 33.61 6.21
CA TRP A 2 -7.72 33.48 5.74
C TRP A 2 -7.67 33.29 4.23
N ASN A 3 -6.77 34.00 3.55
CA ASN A 3 -6.50 33.80 2.13
C ASN A 3 -5.52 32.63 1.90
N ASN A 4 -5.41 32.15 0.66
CA ASN A 4 -4.58 30.98 0.34
C ASN A 4 -3.10 31.16 0.69
N LYS A 5 -2.56 32.37 0.55
CA LYS A 5 -1.17 32.67 0.89
C LYS A 5 -0.93 32.61 2.40
N GLU A 6 -1.84 33.14 3.20
CA GLU A 6 -1.79 33.05 4.67
C GLU A 6 -1.82 31.59 5.13
N LYS A 7 -2.72 30.78 4.56
CA LYS A 7 -2.79 29.33 4.85
C LYS A 7 -1.50 28.61 4.48
N ALA A 8 -0.91 28.92 3.32
CA ALA A 8 0.34 28.31 2.86
C ALA A 8 1.52 28.63 3.79
N ILE A 9 1.65 29.88 4.20
CA ILE A 9 2.70 30.31 5.12
C ILE A 9 2.56 29.61 6.48
N GLU A 10 1.37 29.64 7.08
CA GLU A 10 1.12 28.97 8.36
C GLU A 10 1.37 27.46 8.27
N LEU A 11 0.95 26.81 7.18
CA LEU A 11 1.21 25.40 6.96
C LEU A 11 2.71 25.09 6.90
N ILE A 12 3.50 25.88 6.17
CA ILE A 12 4.96 25.68 6.11
C ILE A 12 5.61 25.88 7.48
N LEU A 13 5.16 26.86 8.28
CA LEU A 13 5.72 27.14 9.60
C LEU A 13 5.53 25.99 10.61
N VAL A 14 4.43 25.24 10.48
CA VAL A 14 4.17 24.07 11.35
C VAL A 14 4.87 22.80 10.88
N LEU A 15 5.32 22.72 9.62
CA LEU A 15 6.06 21.57 9.07
C LEU A 15 7.50 21.51 9.64
N LYS A 16 7.65 20.76 10.74
CA LYS A 16 8.91 20.59 11.47
C LYS A 16 9.38 19.13 11.43
N GLY A 17 10.65 18.92 11.76
CA GLY A 17 11.26 17.58 11.82
C GLY A 17 11.14 16.84 10.49
N ASN A 18 10.72 15.57 10.52
CA ASN A 18 10.61 14.75 9.31
C ASN A 18 9.67 15.33 8.24
N ALA A 19 8.75 16.23 8.61
CA ALA A 19 7.83 16.87 7.67
C ALA A 19 8.42 18.10 6.96
N SER A 20 9.56 18.64 7.41
CA SER A 20 10.20 19.81 6.78
C SER A 20 10.64 19.54 5.34
N VAL A 21 10.95 18.29 5.02
CA VAL A 21 11.26 17.80 3.68
C VAL A 21 10.16 18.08 2.64
N VAL A 22 8.91 18.30 3.06
CA VAL A 22 7.83 18.71 2.16
C VAL A 22 8.11 20.11 1.61
N HIS A 23 8.62 21.03 2.43
CA HIS A 23 9.01 22.37 2.01
C HIS A 23 10.08 22.33 0.92
N GLU A 24 11.03 21.38 1.02
CA GLU A 24 12.05 21.15 -0.01
C GLU A 24 11.47 20.53 -1.29
N SER A 25 10.46 19.67 -1.18
CA SER A 25 9.82 19.02 -2.34
C SER A 25 8.91 19.94 -3.17
N VAL A 26 8.48 21.08 -2.60
CA VAL A 26 7.64 22.07 -3.28
C VAL A 26 8.53 23.15 -3.93
N PRO A 27 8.38 23.42 -5.24
CA PRO A 27 9.10 24.50 -5.91
C PRO A 27 8.89 25.85 -5.22
N VAL A 28 9.93 26.69 -5.16
CA VAL A 28 9.86 28.00 -4.48
C VAL A 28 8.72 28.87 -5.02
N SER A 29 8.47 28.81 -6.33
CA SER A 29 7.37 29.52 -7.01
C SER A 29 5.97 29.11 -6.53
N SER A 30 5.84 27.92 -5.94
CA SER A 30 4.58 27.32 -5.47
C SER A 30 4.41 27.34 -3.95
N ARG A 31 5.39 27.84 -3.18
CA ARG A 31 5.35 27.83 -1.70
C ARG A 31 4.36 28.81 -1.07
N ASN A 32 3.74 29.67 -1.88
CA ASN A 32 2.64 30.54 -1.48
C ASN A 32 1.26 29.98 -1.87
N ASN A 33 1.22 28.82 -2.52
CA ASN A 33 0.01 28.13 -2.92
C ASN A 33 -0.27 26.98 -1.95
N TYR A 34 -1.40 27.09 -1.25
CA TYR A 34 -1.81 26.10 -0.25
C TYR A 34 -2.04 24.72 -0.88
N ASP A 35 -2.63 24.66 -2.06
CA ASP A 35 -3.01 23.40 -2.71
C ASP A 35 -1.76 22.61 -3.14
N ASP A 36 -0.71 23.30 -3.62
CA ASP A 36 0.55 22.67 -4.01
C ASP A 36 1.27 22.04 -2.80
N ILE A 37 1.23 22.70 -1.64
CA ILE A 37 1.82 22.17 -0.40
C ILE A 37 1.00 20.98 0.11
N MET A 38 -0.33 21.05 0.02
CA MET A 38 -1.22 19.95 0.40
C MET A 38 -1.04 18.73 -0.51
N GLU A 39 -0.87 18.92 -1.82
CA GLU A 39 -0.60 17.82 -2.74
C GLU A 39 0.74 17.16 -2.42
N ALA A 40 1.78 17.95 -2.11
CA ALA A 40 3.07 17.41 -1.69
C ALA A 40 2.97 16.62 -0.38
N LEU A 41 2.17 17.08 0.58
CA LEU A 41 1.86 16.33 1.81
C LEU A 41 1.15 15.01 1.51
N GLN A 42 0.13 15.03 0.66
CA GLN A 42 -0.61 13.84 0.26
C GLN A 42 0.27 12.85 -0.51
N ARG A 43 1.16 13.33 -1.38
CA ARG A 43 2.09 12.46 -2.10
C ARG A 43 3.07 11.77 -1.17
N LYS A 44 3.57 12.49 -0.16
CA LYS A 44 4.58 11.98 0.77
C LYS A 44 4.00 11.12 1.91
N TYR A 45 2.87 11.56 2.48
CA TYR A 45 2.28 10.96 3.67
C TYR A 45 0.90 10.38 3.45
N GLY A 46 0.25 10.68 2.32
CA GLY A 46 -1.06 10.15 1.99
C GLY A 46 -1.03 8.63 1.81
N GLY A 47 -2.15 8.00 2.20
CA GLY A 47 -2.30 6.55 2.17
C GLY A 47 -2.40 5.98 0.75
N GLU A 48 -2.99 6.72 -0.20
CA GLU A 48 -3.29 6.18 -1.54
C GLU A 48 -2.05 5.83 -2.35
N HIS A 49 -1.00 6.66 -2.30
CA HIS A 49 0.26 6.33 -2.98
C HIS A 49 0.93 5.09 -2.36
N LYS A 50 0.87 4.94 -1.04
CA LYS A 50 1.38 3.75 -0.34
C LYS A 50 0.56 2.50 -0.67
N LYS A 51 -0.77 2.62 -0.73
CA LYS A 51 -1.66 1.53 -1.16
C LYS A 51 -1.37 1.08 -2.58
N GLU A 52 -1.08 2.00 -3.50
CA GLU A 52 -0.70 1.62 -4.87
C GLU A 52 0.62 0.86 -4.90
N LEU A 53 1.62 1.28 -4.12
CA LEU A 53 2.86 0.51 -3.94
C LEU A 53 2.58 -0.92 -3.46
N TYR A 54 1.75 -1.09 -2.43
CA TYR A 54 1.39 -2.42 -1.93
C TYR A 54 0.59 -3.25 -2.95
N ARG A 55 -0.28 -2.61 -3.76
CA ARG A 55 -0.94 -3.28 -4.91
C ARG A 55 0.06 -3.76 -5.94
N MET A 56 1.08 -2.97 -6.24
CA MET A 56 2.15 -3.36 -7.16
C MET A 56 2.96 -4.53 -6.61
N GLU A 57 3.31 -4.51 -5.32
CA GLU A 57 3.99 -5.61 -4.64
C GLU A 57 3.14 -6.89 -4.64
N LEU A 58 1.83 -6.80 -4.38
CA LEU A 58 0.91 -7.94 -4.47
C LEU A 58 0.83 -8.55 -5.88
N ARG A 59 0.82 -7.70 -6.92
CA ARG A 59 0.76 -8.16 -8.32
C ARG A 59 2.07 -8.82 -8.77
N GLY A 60 3.20 -8.31 -8.29
CA GLY A 60 4.54 -8.80 -8.63
C GLY A 60 5.08 -9.88 -7.68
N GLY A 61 4.38 -10.17 -6.59
CA GLY A 61 4.83 -11.07 -5.53
C GLY A 61 4.94 -12.52 -6.02
N VAL A 62 6.16 -13.06 -5.97
CA VAL A 62 6.45 -14.47 -6.25
C VAL A 62 7.25 -15.02 -5.07
N GLN A 63 6.87 -16.21 -4.59
CA GLN A 63 7.59 -16.89 -3.51
C GLN A 63 9.05 -17.10 -3.91
N LYS A 64 9.97 -16.72 -3.03
CA LYS A 64 11.41 -16.94 -3.26
C LYS A 64 11.76 -18.41 -2.99
N ALA A 65 12.78 -18.93 -3.69
CA ALA A 65 13.19 -20.33 -3.55
C ALA A 65 13.64 -20.73 -2.14
N ILE A 66 14.12 -19.76 -1.34
CA ILE A 66 14.58 -19.95 0.04
C ILE A 66 13.52 -19.61 1.09
N GLU A 67 12.35 -19.13 0.66
CA GLU A 67 11.28 -18.66 1.54
C GLU A 67 10.28 -19.78 1.78
N THR A 68 9.86 -19.96 3.03
CA THR A 68 8.83 -20.95 3.32
C THR A 68 7.47 -20.50 2.79
N LEU A 69 6.57 -21.45 2.55
CA LEU A 69 5.22 -21.12 2.11
C LEU A 69 4.47 -20.30 3.18
N GLN A 70 4.77 -20.52 4.46
CA GLN A 70 4.15 -19.77 5.56
C GLN A 70 4.62 -18.31 5.56
N ASP A 71 5.91 -18.06 5.37
CA ASP A 71 6.45 -16.69 5.34
C ASP A 71 5.86 -15.89 4.18
N PHE A 72 5.77 -16.51 3.00
CA PHE A 72 5.18 -15.88 1.83
C PHE A 72 3.68 -15.59 2.02
N ALA A 73 2.94 -16.52 2.64
CA ALA A 73 1.52 -16.32 2.93
C ALA A 73 1.29 -15.18 3.94
N LEU A 74 2.13 -15.10 4.98
CA LEU A 74 2.09 -14.02 5.97
C LEU A 74 2.37 -12.67 5.33
N GLU A 75 3.33 -12.61 4.39
CA GLU A 75 3.64 -11.38 3.68
C GLU A 75 2.51 -10.94 2.76
N ILE A 76 1.84 -11.87 2.05
CA ILE A 76 0.64 -11.56 1.28
C ILE A 76 -0.46 -11.00 2.18
N GLU A 77 -0.71 -11.61 3.34
CA GLU A 77 -1.71 -11.16 4.29
C GLU A 77 -1.40 -9.74 4.81
N ARG A 78 -0.14 -9.49 5.17
CA ARG A 78 0.34 -8.16 5.58
C ARG A 78 0.09 -7.11 4.49
N LEU A 79 0.45 -7.40 3.25
CA LEU A 79 0.27 -6.48 2.12
C LEU A 79 -1.20 -6.21 1.81
N LEU A 80 -2.07 -7.22 1.93
CA LEU A 80 -3.51 -7.05 1.75
C LEU A 80 -4.11 -6.13 2.82
N GLN A 81 -3.73 -6.29 4.08
CA GLN A 81 -4.16 -5.41 5.16
C GLN A 81 -3.70 -3.96 4.91
N LEU A 82 -2.45 -3.76 4.51
CA LEU A 82 -1.92 -2.43 4.20
C LEU A 82 -2.56 -1.77 2.97
N THR A 83 -3.14 -2.57 2.08
CA THR A 83 -3.80 -2.10 0.86
C THR A 83 -5.28 -1.78 1.06
N TYR A 84 -6.03 -2.65 1.73
CA TYR A 84 -7.50 -2.68 1.72
C TYR A 84 -8.16 -2.49 3.10
N THR A 85 -7.42 -2.07 4.13
CA THR A 85 -7.99 -1.78 5.45
C THR A 85 -9.11 -0.73 5.36
N GLY A 86 -10.36 -1.20 5.54
CA GLY A 86 -11.60 -0.47 5.32
C GLY A 86 -12.64 -1.26 4.51
N GLU A 87 -12.22 -2.16 3.63
CA GLU A 87 -13.08 -3.02 2.81
C GLU A 87 -13.11 -4.44 3.41
N HIS A 88 -13.70 -4.54 4.61
CA HIS A 88 -13.80 -5.74 5.44
C HIS A 88 -14.76 -6.82 4.89
N GLN A 89 -14.78 -7.08 3.58
CA GLN A 89 -15.51 -8.23 3.02
C GLN A 89 -14.61 -9.30 2.42
N PHE A 90 -13.34 -9.02 2.14
CA PHE A 90 -12.45 -9.99 1.50
C PHE A 90 -11.50 -10.75 2.46
N LEU A 91 -11.27 -10.22 3.67
CA LEU A 91 -10.23 -10.72 4.60
C LEU A 91 -10.72 -11.62 5.74
N ASP A 92 -12.00 -12.02 5.79
CA ASP A 92 -12.49 -13.00 6.77
C ASP A 92 -12.26 -14.47 6.33
N MET A 93 -11.43 -14.70 5.31
CA MET A 93 -10.81 -16.01 5.10
C MET A 93 -9.68 -16.20 6.11
N ARG A 94 -10.06 -16.50 7.35
CA ARG A 94 -9.20 -17.21 8.29
C ARG A 94 -8.58 -18.40 7.56
N PHE A 95 -7.29 -18.29 7.28
CA PHE A 95 -6.46 -19.27 6.63
C PHE A 95 -6.66 -20.62 7.32
N VAL A 96 -7.43 -21.53 6.70
CA VAL A 96 -7.57 -22.90 7.20
C VAL A 96 -6.20 -23.54 7.06
N PRO A 97 -5.56 -23.99 8.16
CA PRO A 97 -4.24 -24.60 8.06
C PRO A 97 -4.36 -25.81 7.15
N TYR A 98 -3.45 -25.90 6.19
CA TYR A 98 -3.34 -27.02 5.27
C TYR A 98 -3.04 -28.30 6.07
N GLN A 99 -4.09 -28.99 6.52
CA GLN A 99 -3.97 -30.30 7.16
C GLN A 99 -3.93 -31.36 6.07
N SER A 100 -2.78 -32.02 6.00
CA SER A 100 -2.44 -33.12 5.11
C SER A 100 -3.30 -34.36 5.36
N HIS A 101 -4.53 -34.48 4.84
CA HIS A 101 -5.18 -35.80 4.68
C HIS A 101 -6.09 -35.87 3.44
N HIS A 102 -5.66 -36.70 2.49
CA HIS A 102 -6.43 -37.40 1.45
C HIS A 102 -7.78 -36.80 0.99
N SER A 103 -7.76 -36.08 -0.14
CA SER A 103 -8.61 -36.28 -1.33
C SER A 103 -8.68 -35.00 -2.16
N LEU A 104 -7.95 -34.95 -3.28
CA LEU A 104 -8.03 -33.84 -4.23
C LEU A 104 -9.40 -33.84 -4.92
N LYS A 105 -10.10 -32.69 -4.92
CA LYS A 105 -11.36 -32.54 -5.66
C LYS A 105 -11.10 -32.55 -7.18
N PRO A 106 -11.94 -33.21 -8.00
CA PRO A 106 -11.73 -33.41 -9.44
C PRO A 106 -11.57 -32.14 -10.30
N SER A 107 -11.98 -30.97 -9.78
CA SER A 107 -11.91 -29.70 -10.52
C SER A 107 -10.48 -29.14 -10.68
N LEU A 108 -9.50 -29.63 -9.92
CA LEU A 108 -8.10 -29.18 -9.99
C LEU A 108 -7.25 -29.93 -11.04
N LEU A 109 -7.74 -31.06 -11.56
CA LEU A 109 -7.06 -31.81 -12.64
C LEU A 109 -6.99 -31.03 -13.96
N ARG A 110 -7.87 -30.03 -14.16
CA ARG A 110 -7.94 -29.26 -15.40
C ARG A 110 -6.75 -28.32 -15.60
N TRP A 111 -6.04 -27.96 -14.54
CA TRP A 111 -4.89 -27.04 -14.59
C TRP A 111 -3.53 -27.71 -14.79
N GLN A 112 -3.39 -29.03 -14.55
CA GLN A 112 -2.13 -29.74 -14.79
C GLN A 112 -1.94 -30.22 -16.23
N LYS A 113 -3.02 -30.33 -17.02
CA LYS A 113 -2.93 -30.90 -18.38
C LYS A 113 -2.51 -29.91 -19.48
N LYS A 114 -2.20 -28.65 -19.13
CA LYS A 114 -1.77 -27.60 -20.07
C LYS A 114 -0.27 -27.30 -20.05
N ARG A 115 0.53 -28.16 -19.40
CA ARG A 115 2.00 -28.06 -19.38
C ARG A 115 2.67 -29.39 -19.77
N GLN A 116 2.25 -29.97 -20.90
CA GLN A 116 3.08 -30.85 -21.73
C GLN A 116 2.90 -30.45 -23.19
#